data_AF-A0A847FNX5-F1
#
_entry.id   AF-A0A847FNX5-F1
#
_cell.length_a   1.000
_cell.length_b   1.000
_cell.length_c   1.000
_cell.angle_alpha   90.00
_cell.angle_beta   90.00
_cell.angle_gamma   90.00
#
_symmetry.space_group_name_H-M   'P 1'
#
loop_
_entity.id
_entity.type
_entity.pdbx_description
1 polymer ?
#
loop_
_entity_poly.entity_id
_entity_poly.type
_entity_poly.pdbx_seq_one_letter_code
_entity_poly.pdbx_strand_id
1 'polypeptide(L)' 'MKPEQLQRLVGNNIRYYRIQAGLTQEDLAKRAGINRSYISALERGTKNARLSTLAT' A
#
# COMPACT_ATOMS: atom_id res chain seq x y z
N MET A 1 2.76 5.32 -19.41
CA MET A 1 3.50 4.81 -18.24
C MET A 1 3.29 3.31 -18.18
N LYS A 2 4.34 2.50 -17.95
CA LYS A 2 4.19 1.04 -17.87
C LYS A 2 3.47 0.63 -16.56
N PRO A 3 2.70 -0.46 -16.54
CA PRO A 3 1.95 -0.88 -15.35
C PRO A 3 2.81 -1.02 -14.10
N GLU A 4 4.06 -1.48 -14.23
CA GLU A 4 4.99 -1.66 -13.13
C GLU A 4 5.42 -0.32 -12.52
N GLN A 5 5.56 0.72 -13.36
CA GLN A 5 5.89 2.06 -12.89
C GLN A 5 4.74 2.66 -12.08
N LEU A 6 3.49 2.44 -12.51
CA LEU A 6 2.30 2.89 -11.77
C LEU A 6 2.19 2.18 -10.41
N GLN A 7 2.40 0.86 -10.37
CA GLN A 7 2.37 0.09 -9.13
C GLN A 7 3.43 0.56 -8.14
N ARG A 8 4.65 0.85 -8.60
CA ARG A 8 5.71 1.42 -7.74
C ARG A 8 5.35 2.81 -7.25
N LEU A 9 4.76 3.67 -8.10
CA LEU A 9 4.32 5.00 -7.70
C LEU A 9 3.26 4.94 -6.59
N VAL A 10 2.22 4.12 -6.79
CA VAL A 10 1.17 3.92 -5.79
C VAL A 10 1.74 3.32 -4.50
N GLY A 11 2.59 2.30 -4.60
CA GLY A 11 3.25 1.68 -3.45
C GLY A 11 4.10 2.66 -2.63
N ASN A 12 4.86 3.53 -3.31
CA ASN A 12 5.64 4.57 -2.66
C ASN A 12 4.76 5.59 -1.94
N ASN A 13 3.62 5.97 -2.53
CA ASN A 13 2.67 6.89 -1.89
C ASN A 13 2.02 6.26 -0.65
N ILE A 14 1.61 4.99 -0.72
CA ILE A 14 1.09 4.25 0.44
C ILE A 14 2.14 4.27 1.57
N ARG A 15 3.39 3.92 1.26
CA ARG A 15 4.49 3.93 2.23
C ARG A 15 4.72 5.32 2.83
N TYR A 16 4.72 6.35 1.98
CA TYR A 16 4.94 7.74 2.40
C TYR A 16 3.88 8.18 3.41
N TYR A 17 2.59 8.08 3.07
CA TYR A 17 1.51 8.50 3.95
C TYR A 17 1.42 7.63 5.22
N ARG A 18 1.72 6.33 5.13
CA ARG A 18 1.80 5.45 6.30
C ARG A 18 2.84 5.95 7.30
N ILE A 19 4.04 6.30 6.84
CA ILE A 19 5.12 6.79 7.69
C ILE A 19 4.77 8.17 8.27
N GLN A 20 4.20 9.07 7.46
CA GLN A 20 3.75 10.38 7.95
C GLN A 20 2.68 10.26 9.04
N ALA A 21 1.83 9.23 8.97
CA ALA A 21 0.85 8.91 10.01
C ALA A 21 1.43 8.16 11.23
N GLY A 22 2.74 7.89 11.27
CA GLY A 22 3.40 7.16 12.37
C GLY A 22 3.03 5.68 12.46
N LEU A 23 2.51 5.08 11.37
CA LEU A 23 1.98 3.72 11.38
C LEU A 23 3.02 2.69 10.95
N THR A 24 3.03 1.53 11.60
CA THR A 24 3.70 0.35 11.05
C THR A 24 2.88 -0.27 9.90
N GLN A 25 3.47 -1.17 9.12
CA GLN A 25 2.72 -1.93 8.11
C GLN A 25 1.59 -2.74 8.74
N GLU A 26 1.77 -3.23 9.98
CA GLU A 26 0.75 -3.97 10.73
C GLU A 26 -0.41 -3.05 11.12
N ASP A 27 -0.12 -1.84 11.60
CA ASP A 27 -1.15 -0.87 11.98
C ASP A 27 -2.01 -0.47 10.79
N LEU A 28 -1.38 -0.17 9.64
CA LEU A 28 -2.10 0.15 8.42
C LEU A 28 -2.95 -1.03 7.95
N ALA A 29 -2.39 -2.24 7.98
CA ALA A 29 -3.11 -3.45 7.59
C ALA A 29 -4.35 -3.69 8.46
N LYS A 30 -4.20 -3.53 9.78
CA LYS A 30 -5.30 -3.65 10.75
C LYS A 30 -6.39 -2.60 10.50
N ARG A 31 -6.01 -1.34 10.25
CA ARG A 31 -6.96 -0.25 9.95
C ARG A 31 -7.71 -0.47 8.63
N ALA A 32 -7.00 -0.94 7.61
CA ALA A 32 -7.56 -1.20 6.28
C ALA A 32 -8.26 -2.57 6.16
N GLY A 33 -8.30 -3.38 7.22
CA GLY A 33 -8.95 -4.69 7.20
C GLY A 33 -8.30 -5.70 6.25
N ILE A 34 -6.99 -5.58 6.00
CA ILE A 34 -6.23 -6.44 5.09
C ILE A 34 -4.99 -7.02 5.76
N ASN A 35 -4.35 -7.99 5.11
CA ASN A 35 -3.17 -8.63 5.66
C ASN A 35 -1.92 -7.74 5.52
N ARG A 36 -1.05 -7.70 6.53
CA ARG A 36 0.24 -7.00 6.51
C ARG A 36 1.13 -7.37 5.32
N SER A 37 1.14 -8.64 4.94
CA SER A 37 1.87 -9.10 3.75
C SER A 37 1.38 -8.46 2.45
N TYR A 38 0.08 -8.14 2.37
CA TYR A 38 -0.51 -7.43 1.24
C TYR A 38 -0.06 -5.98 1.23
N ILE A 39 -0.11 -5.26 2.36
CA ILE A 39 0.48 -3.92 2.49
C ILE A 39 1.95 -3.92 2.06
N SER A 40 2.73 -4.90 2.54
CA SER A 40 4.13 -5.06 2.18
C SER A 40 4.35 -5.25 0.67
N ALA A 41 3.49 -6.03 0.01
CA ALA A 41 3.54 -6.27 -1.42
C ALA A 41 3.12 -5.04 -2.26
N LEU A 42 2.14 -4.26 -1.77
CA LEU A 42 1.72 -2.99 -2.35
C LEU A 42 2.85 -1.96 -2.28
N GLU A 43 3.47 -1.79 -1.10
CA GLU A 43 4.57 -0.83 -0.93
C GLU A 43 5.80 -1.14 -1.77
N ARG A 44 6.04 -2.42 -2.10
CA ARG A 44 7.10 -2.82 -3.05
C ARG A 44 6.69 -2.68 -4.52
N GLY A 45 5.42 -2.43 -4.82
CA GLY A 45 4.89 -2.44 -6.19
C GLY A 45 4.87 -3.82 -6.83
N THR A 46 4.89 -4.90 -6.03
CA THR A 46 4.84 -6.31 -6.51
C THR A 46 3.42 -6.84 -6.69
N LYS A 47 2.42 -6.08 -6.22
CA LYS A 47 1.01 -6.37 -6.39
C LYS A 47 0.28 -5.09 -6.78
N ASN A 48 -0.77 -5.25 -7.57
CA ASN A 48 -1.67 -4.15 -7.89
C ASN A 48 -2.64 -3.91 -6.71
N ALA A 49 -2.82 -2.64 -6.35
CA ALA A 49 -3.84 -2.23 -5.39
C ALA A 49 -5.20 -2.33 -6.08
N ARG A 50 -6.17 -2.99 -5.44
CA ARG A 50 -7.56 -2.90 -5.90
C ARG A 50 -8.09 -1.53 -5.51
N LEU A 51 -8.97 -0.96 -6.34
CA LEU A 51 -9.64 0.30 -5.99
C LEU A 51 -10.39 0.21 -4.66
N SER A 52 -11.00 -0.94 -4.37
CA SER A 52 -11.65 -1.20 -3.08
C SER A 52 -10.70 -1.08 -1.88
N THR A 53 -9.43 -1.47 -2.04
CA THR A 53 -8.41 -1.35 -0.99
C THR A 53 -8.02 0.10 -0.72
N LEU A 54 -8.11 0.98 -1.72
CA LEU A 54 -7.76 2.40 -1.59
C LEU A 54 -8.93 3.27 -1.11
N ALA A 55 -10.17 2.81 -1.33
CA ALA A 55 -11.39 3.53 -0.99
C ALA A 55 -11.89 3.25 0.45
N THR A 56 -11.22 2.35 1.18
CA THR A 56 -11.52 2.01 2.58
C THR A 56 -10.69 2.91 3.51
#